data_AF-A9WP73-F1
#
_entry.id   AF-A9WP73-F1
#
_cell.length_a   1.000
_cell.length_b   1.000
_cell.length_c   1.000
_cell.angle_alpha   90.00
_cell.angle_beta   90.00
_cell.angle_gamma   90.00
#
_symmetry.space_group_name_H-M   'P 1'
#
loop_
_entity.id
_entity.type
_entity.pdbx_description
1 polymer ?
#
loop_
_entity_poly.entity_id
_entity_poly.type
_entity_poly.pdbx_seq_one_letter_code
_entity_poly.pdbx_strand_id
1 'polypeptide(L)'
;MAGKVAGGVAVLAVAVPIGLVLSLVVFFGGAGAANADCTGPAVKVDAGTIPASMETPTGTYRHEQLLNAAAVLNAGAGHKPVLSLRGQEIGVMTALGESSLVNVDHGDAAGPDSVGLFQQRDSWGSRADRLDPFKAAGFFFDRLSKLEGWEAMEPSAAAHAVQRNADPGHYKRWWATAVQISEKLAD
;
A
#
# COMPACT_ATOMS: atom_id res chain seq x y z
N MET A 1 38.61 55.36 37.32
CA MET A 1 37.46 54.65 37.90
C MET A 1 36.31 54.82 36.91
N ALA A 2 36.05 53.81 36.07
CA ALA A 2 34.82 52.97 36.09
C ALA A 2 33.54 53.79 35.83
N GLY A 3 32.68 53.53 34.84
CA GLY A 3 32.54 52.40 33.92
C GLY A 3 31.49 52.66 32.82
N LYS A 4 31.43 51.67 31.92
CA LYS A 4 30.65 51.40 30.70
C LYS A 4 29.10 51.38 30.91
N VAL A 5 28.17 51.29 29.95
CA VAL A 5 27.99 51.40 28.47
C VAL A 5 26.46 51.31 28.23
N ALA A 6 26.00 51.93 27.14
CA ALA A 6 24.75 51.84 26.34
C ALA A 6 23.66 50.76 26.62
N GLY A 7 22.42 51.13 26.26
CA GLY A 7 21.33 50.21 25.93
C GLY A 7 20.23 50.90 25.12
N GLY A 8 20.17 50.64 23.81
CA GLY A 8 19.09 51.06 22.90
C GLY A 8 18.12 49.90 22.65
N VAL A 9 16.85 50.20 22.39
CA VAL A 9 15.80 49.25 22.01
C VAL A 9 15.41 49.54 20.56
N ALA A 10 15.58 48.56 19.67
CA ALA A 10 15.07 48.59 18.31
C ALA A 10 14.31 47.29 18.03
N VAL A 11 13.05 47.41 17.67
CA VAL A 11 12.13 46.34 17.28
C VAL A 11 12.52 45.87 15.86
N LEU A 12 12.83 44.59 15.70
CA LEU A 12 13.12 43.97 14.40
C LEU A 12 11.93 43.14 13.93
N ALA A 13 11.25 43.66 12.90
CA ALA A 13 10.34 42.91 12.06
C ALA A 13 11.15 41.92 11.20
N VAL A 14 10.83 40.62 11.25
CA VAL A 14 11.45 39.62 10.38
C VAL A 14 10.61 39.48 9.12
N ALA A 15 11.09 40.11 8.05
CA ALA A 15 10.60 39.91 6.68
C ALA A 15 11.19 38.63 6.09
N VAL A 16 10.32 37.84 5.44
CA VAL A 16 10.65 36.63 4.67
C VAL A 16 11.46 37.00 3.42
N PRO A 17 12.65 36.44 3.19
CA PRO A 17 13.26 36.49 1.87
C PRO A 17 12.80 35.28 1.04
N ILE A 18 12.08 35.61 -0.03
CA ILE A 18 11.88 34.82 -1.24
C ILE A 18 13.27 34.46 -1.80
N GLY A 19 13.56 33.17 -1.94
CA GLY A 19 14.87 32.67 -2.33
C GLY A 19 14.80 31.53 -3.34
N LEU A 20 15.05 31.89 -4.61
CA LEU A 20 15.71 31.12 -5.67
C LEU A 20 15.03 29.85 -6.24
N VAL A 21 14.47 30.03 -7.43
CA VAL A 21 14.23 28.97 -8.43
C VAL A 21 15.59 28.39 -8.87
N LEU A 22 15.79 27.10 -8.64
CA LEU A 22 16.81 26.30 -9.32
C LEU A 22 16.13 25.04 -9.89
N SER A 23 15.66 25.19 -11.12
CA SER A 23 15.23 24.09 -11.98
C SER A 23 16.44 23.20 -12.29
N LEU A 24 16.58 22.10 -11.57
CA LEU A 24 17.41 20.98 -11.99
C LEU A 24 16.49 19.86 -12.46
N VAL A 25 16.03 19.97 -13.71
CA VAL A 25 15.39 18.85 -14.42
C VAL A 25 16.50 17.86 -14.74
N VAL A 26 16.76 16.94 -13.83
CA VAL A 26 17.56 15.75 -14.14
C VAL A 26 16.60 14.72 -14.71
N PHE A 27 16.57 14.64 -16.03
CA PHE A 27 15.98 13.52 -16.76
C PHE A 27 16.84 12.27 -16.47
N PHE A 28 16.61 11.64 -15.32
CA PHE A 28 16.97 10.23 -15.18
C PHE A 28 15.93 9.44 -15.96
N GLY A 29 16.34 8.97 -17.14
CA GLY A 29 15.67 7.90 -17.86
C GLY A 29 15.69 6.63 -16.99
N GLY A 30 14.77 6.57 -16.04
CA GLY A 30 14.39 5.32 -15.41
C GLY A 30 13.69 4.50 -16.48
N ALA A 31 14.26 3.36 -16.83
CA ALA A 31 13.57 2.32 -17.57
C ALA A 31 12.18 2.16 -16.96
N GLY A 32 11.15 2.54 -17.73
CA GLY A 32 9.78 2.24 -17.36
C GLY A 32 9.71 0.74 -17.14
N ALA A 33 9.46 0.31 -15.91
CA ALA A 33 8.80 -0.96 -15.72
C ALA A 33 7.56 -0.86 -16.61
N ALA A 34 7.47 -1.74 -17.60
CA ALA A 34 6.30 -1.80 -18.45
C ALA A 34 5.08 -1.81 -17.54
N ASN A 35 4.23 -0.79 -17.66
CA ASN A 35 2.85 -0.90 -17.22
C ASN A 35 2.28 -2.02 -18.08
N ALA A 36 2.43 -3.26 -17.60
CA ALA A 36 1.59 -4.34 -18.07
C ALA A 36 0.18 -3.85 -17.74
N ASP A 37 -0.56 -3.43 -18.77
CA ASP A 37 -1.98 -3.14 -18.70
C ASP A 37 -2.69 -4.46 -18.41
N CYS A 38 -2.54 -4.96 -17.18
CA CYS A 38 -3.29 -6.08 -16.64
C CYS A 38 -4.69 -5.61 -16.24
N THR A 39 -5.39 -4.89 -17.12
CA THR A 39 -6.82 -4.59 -16.96
C THR A 39 -7.66 -5.81 -17.36
N GLY A 40 -7.26 -6.99 -16.87
CA GLY A 40 -7.96 -8.25 -17.08
C GLY A 40 -9.23 -8.35 -16.22
N PRO A 41 -10.15 -9.27 -16.57
CA PRO A 41 -11.28 -9.58 -15.70
C PRO A 41 -10.80 -10.08 -14.34
N ALA A 42 -11.64 -9.92 -13.32
CA ALA A 42 -11.40 -10.44 -11.98
C ALA A 42 -11.10 -11.95 -12.01
N VAL A 43 -10.11 -12.39 -11.22
CA VAL A 43 -9.84 -13.82 -11.03
C VAL A 43 -10.41 -14.32 -9.71
N LYS A 44 -10.72 -15.63 -9.64
CA LYS A 44 -11.08 -16.35 -8.43
C LYS A 44 -10.11 -17.50 -8.26
N VAL A 45 -9.64 -17.72 -7.04
CA VAL A 45 -8.67 -18.76 -6.70
C VAL A 45 -9.35 -19.84 -5.89
N ASP A 46 -9.17 -21.09 -6.29
CA ASP A 46 -9.54 -22.24 -5.48
C ASP A 46 -8.45 -22.49 -4.42
N ALA A 47 -8.83 -22.45 -3.14
CA ALA A 47 -7.89 -22.71 -2.06
C ALA A 47 -7.28 -24.13 -2.12
N GLY A 48 -7.97 -25.09 -2.76
CA GLY A 48 -7.51 -26.47 -2.92
C GLY A 48 -6.35 -26.64 -3.91
N THR A 49 -6.06 -25.64 -4.75
CA THR A 49 -4.97 -25.69 -5.75
C THR A 49 -3.71 -24.99 -5.29
N ILE A 50 -3.73 -24.32 -4.13
CA ILE A 50 -2.62 -23.49 -3.65
C ILE A 50 -1.43 -24.38 -3.26
N PRO A 51 -0.22 -24.11 -3.80
CA PRO A 51 0.96 -24.92 -3.53
C PRO A 51 1.48 -24.73 -2.10
N ALA A 52 2.36 -25.63 -1.66
CA ALA A 52 3.00 -25.55 -0.34
C ALA A 52 3.93 -24.32 -0.18
N SER A 53 4.54 -23.87 -1.28
CA SER A 53 5.33 -22.66 -1.35
C SER A 53 5.48 -22.15 -2.77
N MET A 54 5.88 -20.88 -2.92
CA MET A 54 6.14 -20.22 -4.19
C MET A 54 7.36 -19.32 -4.10
N GLU A 55 8.28 -19.46 -5.05
CA GLU A 55 9.42 -18.56 -5.22
C GLU A 55 9.03 -17.34 -6.07
N THR A 56 9.44 -16.17 -5.63
CA THR A 56 9.22 -14.89 -6.31
C THR A 56 10.49 -14.02 -6.24
N PRO A 57 10.59 -12.93 -7.01
CA PRO A 57 11.73 -12.00 -6.93
C PRO A 57 12.01 -11.44 -5.54
N THR A 58 10.99 -11.32 -4.68
CA THR A 58 11.13 -10.75 -3.32
C THR A 58 11.25 -11.81 -2.22
N GLY A 59 11.26 -13.09 -2.57
CA GLY A 59 11.47 -14.20 -1.63
C GLY A 59 10.48 -15.35 -1.81
N THR A 60 10.58 -16.32 -0.90
CA THR A 60 9.72 -17.50 -0.83
C THR A 60 8.48 -17.24 0.02
N TYR A 61 7.30 -17.49 -0.52
CA TYR A 61 6.02 -17.41 0.17
C TYR A 61 5.53 -18.80 0.51
N ARG A 62 5.15 -19.03 1.78
CA ARG A 62 4.63 -20.31 2.26
C ARG A 62 3.13 -20.44 2.00
N HIS A 63 2.61 -21.66 2.10
CA HIS A 63 1.20 -22.00 1.90
C HIS A 63 0.23 -21.02 2.57
N GLU A 64 0.42 -20.70 3.86
CA GLU A 64 -0.44 -19.77 4.61
C GLU A 64 -0.45 -18.34 4.02
N GLN A 65 0.69 -17.86 3.52
CA GLN A 65 0.77 -16.56 2.88
C GLN A 65 0.05 -16.56 1.52
N LEU A 66 0.11 -17.69 0.80
CA LEU A 66 -0.58 -17.85 -0.48
C LEU A 66 -2.10 -18.01 -0.29
N LEU A 67 -2.55 -18.69 0.78
CA LEU A 67 -3.95 -18.71 1.20
C LEU A 67 -4.47 -17.30 1.51
N ASN A 68 -3.67 -16.48 2.21
CA ASN A 68 -3.99 -15.09 2.46
C ASN A 68 -4.07 -14.27 1.17
N ALA A 69 -3.14 -14.44 0.23
CA ALA A 69 -3.21 -13.80 -1.09
C ALA A 69 -4.48 -14.21 -1.86
N ALA A 70 -4.82 -15.49 -1.87
CA ALA A 70 -6.05 -15.99 -2.48
C ALA A 70 -7.30 -15.40 -1.83
N ALA A 71 -7.32 -15.21 -0.51
CA ALA A 71 -8.42 -14.54 0.19
C ALA A 71 -8.58 -13.08 -0.28
N VAL A 72 -7.47 -12.36 -0.50
CA VAL A 72 -7.49 -11.00 -1.06
C VAL A 72 -8.05 -10.99 -2.49
N LEU A 73 -7.57 -11.88 -3.37
CA LEU A 73 -8.05 -11.99 -4.75
C LEU A 73 -9.56 -12.30 -4.79
N ASN A 74 -9.99 -13.28 -4.00
CA ASN A 74 -11.39 -13.69 -3.90
C ASN A 74 -12.29 -12.59 -3.32
N ALA A 75 -11.80 -11.79 -2.37
CA ALA A 75 -12.54 -10.65 -1.84
C ALA A 75 -12.79 -9.60 -2.92
N GLY A 76 -11.79 -9.28 -3.75
CA GLY A 76 -11.97 -8.36 -4.88
C GLY A 76 -12.91 -8.92 -5.95
N ALA A 77 -12.86 -10.24 -6.20
CA ALA A 77 -13.76 -10.93 -7.12
C ALA A 77 -15.22 -10.97 -6.63
N GLY A 78 -15.41 -11.00 -5.31
CA GLY A 78 -16.73 -11.02 -4.65
C GLY A 78 -17.29 -9.64 -4.33
N HIS A 79 -16.50 -8.58 -4.46
CA HIS A 79 -16.90 -7.21 -4.18
C HIS A 79 -17.96 -6.69 -5.16
N LYS A 80 -18.65 -5.60 -4.79
CA LYS A 80 -19.68 -4.94 -5.61
C LYS A 80 -19.40 -3.43 -5.69
N PRO A 81 -19.01 -2.89 -6.86
CA PRO A 81 -18.79 -3.59 -8.13
C PRO A 81 -17.59 -4.55 -8.07
N VAL A 82 -17.57 -5.58 -8.91
CA VAL A 82 -16.44 -6.52 -8.98
C VAL A 82 -15.17 -5.75 -9.37
N LEU A 83 -14.07 -5.98 -8.67
CA LEU A 83 -12.78 -5.36 -9.00
C LEU A 83 -12.13 -6.12 -10.16
N SER A 84 -11.52 -5.40 -11.09
CA SER A 84 -10.64 -5.99 -12.11
C SER A 84 -9.44 -6.70 -11.47
N LEU A 85 -8.73 -7.53 -12.24
CA LEU A 85 -7.49 -8.17 -11.78
C LEU A 85 -6.50 -7.14 -11.21
N ARG A 86 -6.32 -6.00 -11.89
CA ARG A 86 -5.50 -4.88 -11.39
C ARG A 86 -5.90 -4.42 -9.98
N GLY A 87 -7.21 -4.31 -9.70
CA GLY A 87 -7.68 -3.93 -8.37
C GLY A 87 -7.36 -5.00 -7.31
N GLN A 88 -7.51 -6.26 -7.67
CA GLN A 88 -7.14 -7.39 -6.80
C GLN A 88 -5.63 -7.40 -6.51
N GLU A 89 -4.80 -7.22 -7.54
CA GLU A 89 -3.33 -7.13 -7.44
C GLU A 89 -2.88 -5.95 -6.57
N ILE A 90 -3.55 -4.80 -6.65
CA ILE A 90 -3.29 -3.66 -5.74
C ILE A 90 -3.55 -4.07 -4.28
N GLY A 91 -4.60 -4.86 -4.02
CA GLY A 91 -4.86 -5.44 -2.71
C GLY A 91 -3.73 -6.37 -2.24
N VAL A 92 -3.30 -7.30 -3.10
CA VAL A 92 -2.19 -8.23 -2.80
C VAL A 92 -0.88 -7.47 -2.54
N MET A 93 -0.55 -6.48 -3.37
CA MET A 93 0.60 -5.60 -3.22
C MET A 93 0.56 -4.84 -1.89
N THR A 94 -0.62 -4.37 -1.48
CA THR A 94 -0.79 -3.66 -0.21
C THR A 94 -0.53 -4.61 0.96
N ALA A 95 -1.14 -5.80 0.97
CA ALA A 95 -0.93 -6.80 2.02
C ALA A 95 0.53 -7.31 2.09
N LEU A 96 1.23 -7.35 0.95
CA LEU A 96 2.67 -7.61 0.91
C LEU A 96 3.46 -6.52 1.64
N GLY A 97 3.14 -5.24 1.41
CA GLY A 97 3.81 -4.11 2.06
C GLY A 97 3.51 -4.01 3.55
N GLU A 98 2.27 -4.27 3.96
CA GLU A 98 1.84 -4.14 5.35
C GLU A 98 2.32 -5.30 6.24
N SER A 99 2.28 -6.54 5.72
CA SER A 99 2.50 -7.71 6.56
C SER A 99 3.24 -8.86 5.89
N SER A 100 3.74 -8.67 4.66
CA SER A 100 4.28 -9.77 3.84
C SER A 100 3.28 -10.93 3.69
N LEU A 101 1.98 -10.63 3.58
CA LEU A 101 0.88 -11.61 3.54
C LEU A 101 0.75 -12.48 4.80
N VAL A 102 1.30 -12.05 5.94
CA VAL A 102 1.11 -12.70 7.23
C VAL A 102 -0.04 -12.04 7.97
N ASN A 103 -0.98 -12.82 8.49
CA ASN A 103 -2.11 -12.28 9.24
C ASN A 103 -1.70 -12.04 10.71
N VAL A 104 -1.21 -10.83 11.00
CA VAL A 104 -0.61 -10.50 12.30
C VAL A 104 -1.68 -10.02 13.29
N ASP A 105 -1.61 -10.46 14.55
CA ASP A 105 -2.60 -10.13 15.58
C ASP A 105 -2.27 -8.91 16.45
N HIS A 106 -1.18 -8.24 16.12
CA HIS A 106 -0.63 -7.07 16.79
C HIS A 106 -0.10 -6.06 15.76
N GLY A 107 0.05 -4.83 16.22
CA GLY A 107 0.62 -3.74 15.46
C GLY A 107 2.04 -3.39 15.92
N ASP A 108 2.61 -2.36 15.30
CA ASP A 108 3.93 -1.85 15.64
C ASP A 108 3.87 -0.64 16.59
N ALA A 109 5.01 0.01 16.82
CA ALA A 109 5.08 1.18 17.69
C ALA A 109 4.29 2.39 17.16
N ALA A 110 4.13 2.51 15.84
CA ALA A 110 3.38 3.60 15.22
C ALA A 110 1.87 3.36 15.29
N GLY A 111 1.44 2.09 15.23
CA GLY A 111 0.04 1.68 15.32
C GLY A 111 -0.15 0.44 16.18
N PRO A 112 -0.04 0.51 17.51
CA PRO A 112 -0.14 -0.69 18.36
C PRO A 112 -1.51 -1.38 18.30
N ASP A 113 -2.54 -0.68 17.82
CA ASP A 113 -3.90 -1.17 17.61
C ASP A 113 -4.15 -1.78 16.21
N SER A 114 -3.18 -1.68 15.29
CA SER A 114 -3.30 -2.29 13.96
C SER A 114 -3.24 -3.81 14.04
N VAL A 115 -4.04 -4.48 13.20
CA VAL A 115 -4.01 -5.93 13.05
C VAL A 115 -4.27 -6.34 11.61
N GLY A 116 -4.02 -7.61 11.33
CA GLY A 116 -4.38 -8.29 10.11
C GLY A 116 -3.41 -8.07 8.95
N LEU A 117 -3.82 -8.58 7.79
CA LEU A 117 -3.05 -8.49 6.54
C LEU A 117 -2.73 -7.05 6.11
N PHE A 118 -3.62 -6.11 6.43
CA PHE A 118 -3.54 -4.73 5.97
C PHE A 118 -3.15 -3.77 7.10
N GLN A 119 -2.75 -4.28 8.28
CA GLN A 119 -2.44 -3.49 9.47
C GLN A 119 -3.51 -2.41 9.74
N GLN A 120 -4.77 -2.83 9.69
CA GLN A 120 -5.92 -1.94 9.82
C GLN A 120 -6.16 -1.62 11.30
N ARG A 121 -6.47 -0.35 11.59
CA ARG A 121 -6.88 0.13 12.92
C ARG A 121 -8.38 -0.06 13.18
N ASP A 122 -8.84 0.20 14.40
CA ASP A 122 -10.25 0.04 14.80
C ASP A 122 -11.26 0.79 13.91
N SER A 123 -10.85 1.91 13.29
CA SER A 123 -11.68 2.67 12.35
C SER A 123 -12.06 1.92 11.07
N TRP A 124 -11.49 0.73 10.84
CA TRP A 124 -11.83 -0.13 9.71
C TRP A 124 -12.96 -1.11 10.00
N GLY A 125 -13.18 -1.46 11.27
CA GLY A 125 -14.17 -2.46 11.66
C GLY A 125 -13.77 -3.19 12.93
N SER A 126 -14.56 -4.21 13.30
CA SER A 126 -14.29 -5.00 14.49
C SER A 126 -12.93 -5.70 14.38
N ARG A 127 -12.27 -5.93 15.52
CA ARG A 127 -10.98 -6.65 15.54
C ARG A 127 -11.09 -8.04 14.88
N ALA A 128 -12.20 -8.74 15.09
CA ALA A 128 -12.44 -10.05 14.49
C ALA A 128 -12.51 -9.98 12.95
N ASP A 129 -13.17 -8.96 12.40
CA ASP A 129 -13.24 -8.78 10.95
C ASP A 129 -11.92 -8.32 10.35
N ARG A 130 -11.14 -7.49 11.06
CA ARG A 130 -9.79 -7.08 10.64
C ARG A 130 -8.79 -8.25 10.65
N LEU A 131 -9.03 -9.28 11.46
CA LEU A 131 -8.26 -10.52 11.49
C LEU A 131 -8.76 -11.59 10.53
N ASP A 132 -9.85 -11.36 9.82
CA ASP A 132 -10.31 -12.23 8.75
C ASP A 132 -9.72 -11.71 7.42
N PRO A 133 -8.82 -12.45 6.76
CA PRO A 133 -8.18 -12.03 5.52
C PRO A 133 -9.14 -11.52 4.44
N PHE A 134 -10.28 -12.20 4.26
CA PHE A 134 -11.26 -11.87 3.23
C PHE A 134 -12.00 -10.58 3.58
N LYS A 135 -12.44 -10.43 4.84
CA LYS A 135 -13.14 -9.21 5.30
C LYS A 135 -12.21 -8.00 5.37
N ALA A 136 -10.99 -8.17 5.86
CA ALA A 136 -9.99 -7.12 5.88
C ALA A 136 -9.70 -6.59 4.47
N ALA A 137 -9.56 -7.49 3.49
CA ALA A 137 -9.45 -7.13 2.08
C ALA A 137 -10.70 -6.42 1.56
N GLY A 138 -11.90 -6.90 1.94
CA GLY A 138 -13.17 -6.24 1.65
C GLY A 138 -13.18 -4.76 2.07
N PHE A 139 -12.75 -4.44 3.30
CA PHE A 139 -12.68 -3.06 3.75
C PHE A 139 -11.69 -2.20 2.94
N PHE A 140 -10.57 -2.79 2.50
CA PHE A 140 -9.63 -2.12 1.60
C PHE A 140 -10.29 -1.81 0.25
N PHE A 141 -10.96 -2.79 -0.36
CA PHE A 141 -11.65 -2.60 -1.64
C PHE A 141 -12.84 -1.65 -1.57
N ASP A 142 -13.57 -1.62 -0.45
CA ASP A 142 -14.64 -0.65 -0.18
C ASP A 142 -14.14 0.79 -0.21
N ARG A 143 -12.85 1.02 0.05
CA ARG A 143 -12.22 2.35 0.03
C ARG A 143 -11.56 2.61 -1.30
N LEU A 144 -10.86 1.63 -1.87
CA LEU A 144 -10.27 1.72 -3.20
C LEU A 144 -11.33 2.09 -4.25
N SER A 145 -12.47 1.38 -4.26
CA SER A 145 -13.55 1.59 -5.22
C SER A 145 -14.24 2.96 -5.12
N LYS A 146 -14.01 3.71 -4.03
CA LYS A 146 -14.52 5.08 -3.84
C LYS A 146 -13.54 6.15 -4.31
N LEU A 147 -12.31 5.78 -4.66
CA LEU A 147 -11.33 6.70 -5.21
C LEU A 147 -11.58 6.89 -6.70
N GLU A 148 -11.88 8.10 -7.13
CA GLU A 148 -12.08 8.37 -8.54
C GLU A 148 -10.77 8.16 -9.33
N GLY A 149 -10.83 7.37 -10.40
CA GLY A 149 -9.70 7.12 -11.30
C GLY A 149 -8.58 6.25 -10.73
N TRP A 150 -8.82 5.50 -9.65
CA TRP A 150 -7.82 4.61 -9.05
C TRP A 150 -7.25 3.61 -10.05
N GLU A 151 -8.05 3.17 -11.04
CA GLU A 151 -7.66 2.23 -12.08
C GLU A 151 -6.48 2.74 -12.91
N ALA A 152 -6.45 4.06 -13.15
CA ALA A 152 -5.41 4.74 -13.92
C ALA A 152 -4.24 5.22 -13.06
N MET A 153 -4.33 5.10 -11.73
CA MET A 153 -3.23 5.46 -10.85
C MET A 153 -2.09 4.44 -10.95
N GLU A 154 -0.88 4.91 -10.63
CA GLU A 154 0.21 4.02 -10.26
C GLU A 154 -0.24 3.14 -9.07
N PRO A 155 -0.03 1.82 -9.09
CA PRO A 155 -0.54 0.91 -8.06
C PRO A 155 -0.20 1.35 -6.63
N SER A 156 1.05 1.75 -6.39
CA SER A 156 1.50 2.23 -5.08
C SER A 156 0.78 3.51 -4.65
N ALA A 157 0.45 4.39 -5.60
CA ALA A 157 -0.28 5.62 -5.30
C ALA A 157 -1.74 5.33 -4.92
N ALA A 158 -2.41 4.39 -5.60
CA ALA A 158 -3.75 3.95 -5.24
C ALA A 158 -3.79 3.31 -3.83
N ALA A 159 -2.84 2.40 -3.56
CA ALA A 159 -2.70 1.78 -2.23
C ALA A 159 -2.41 2.82 -1.14
N HIS A 160 -1.52 3.77 -1.41
CA HIS A 160 -1.22 4.88 -0.51
C HIS A 160 -2.44 5.77 -0.25
N ALA A 161 -3.25 6.07 -1.27
CA ALA A 161 -4.47 6.88 -1.09
C ALA A 161 -5.49 6.20 -0.17
N VAL A 162 -5.54 4.87 -0.16
CA VAL A 162 -6.39 4.08 0.73
C VAL A 162 -5.80 3.99 2.15
N GLN A 163 -4.53 3.60 2.29
CA GLN A 163 -3.88 3.34 3.57
C GLN A 163 -3.38 4.60 4.29
N ARG A 164 -3.07 5.66 3.55
CA ARG A 164 -2.57 6.96 4.03
C ARG A 164 -1.31 6.85 4.88
N ASN A 165 -0.35 6.05 4.43
CA ASN A 165 0.97 5.95 5.06
C ASN A 165 1.85 7.19 4.75
N ALA A 166 3.08 7.24 5.26
CA ALA A 166 3.96 8.41 5.10
C ALA A 166 4.67 8.50 3.73
N ASP A 167 4.70 7.42 2.94
CA ASP A 167 5.49 7.31 1.70
C ASP A 167 4.62 6.79 0.54
N PRO A 168 4.29 7.65 -0.46
CA PRO A 168 3.55 7.23 -1.65
C PRO A 168 4.21 6.09 -2.46
N GLY A 169 5.53 5.93 -2.34
CA GLY A 169 6.31 4.88 -3.00
C GLY A 169 6.43 3.58 -2.21
N HIS A 170 5.89 3.52 -0.98
CA HIS A 170 6.08 2.42 -0.04
C HIS A 170 5.79 1.03 -0.65
N TYR A 171 4.72 0.92 -1.44
CA TYR A 171 4.27 -0.36 -1.99
C TYR A 171 4.94 -0.72 -3.32
N LYS A 172 5.60 0.24 -3.99
CA LYS A 172 6.09 0.09 -5.36
C LYS A 172 6.96 -1.16 -5.57
N ARG A 173 7.81 -1.48 -4.58
CA ARG A 173 8.70 -2.65 -4.64
C ARG A 173 7.98 -4.00 -4.67
N TRP A 174 6.70 -4.05 -4.29
CA TRP A 174 5.93 -5.28 -4.19
C TRP A 174 5.04 -5.56 -5.41
N TRP A 175 4.93 -4.60 -6.33
CA TRP A 175 4.02 -4.71 -7.48
C TRP A 175 4.30 -5.94 -8.34
N ALA A 176 5.56 -6.15 -8.76
CA ALA A 176 5.95 -7.29 -9.59
C ALA A 176 5.66 -8.64 -8.90
N THR A 177 5.88 -8.73 -7.59
CA THR A 177 5.56 -9.93 -6.81
C THR A 177 4.05 -10.15 -6.71
N ALA A 178 3.27 -9.09 -6.51
CA ALA A 178 1.81 -9.19 -6.43
C ALA A 178 1.20 -9.73 -7.73
N VAL A 179 1.66 -9.21 -8.88
CA VAL A 179 1.27 -9.71 -10.22
C VAL A 179 1.63 -11.18 -10.35
N GLN A 180 2.89 -11.55 -10.08
CA GLN A 180 3.34 -12.94 -10.22
C GLN A 180 2.58 -13.92 -9.32
N ILE A 181 2.30 -13.56 -8.06
CA ILE A 181 1.48 -14.38 -7.16
C ILE A 181 0.08 -14.52 -7.74
N SER A 182 -0.52 -13.43 -8.21
CA SER A 182 -1.90 -13.44 -8.72
C SER A 182 -2.04 -14.30 -9.97
N GLU A 183 -1.10 -14.19 -10.92
CA GLU A 183 -1.03 -15.04 -12.11
C GLU A 183 -0.92 -16.52 -11.74
N LYS A 184 0.07 -16.87 -10.91
CA LYS A 184 0.34 -18.27 -10.55
C LYS A 184 -0.75 -18.93 -9.72
N LEU A 185 -1.56 -18.15 -9.01
CA LEU A 185 -2.70 -18.67 -8.25
C LEU A 185 -3.99 -18.77 -9.09
N ALA A 186 -4.05 -18.04 -10.21
CA ALA A 186 -5.19 -18.06 -11.12
C ALA A 186 -5.09 -19.13 -12.23
N ASP A 187 -3.89 -19.69 -12.44
CA ASP A 187 -3.60 -20.81 -13.35
C ASP A 187 -4.14 -22.16 -12.82
#